data_AF-A0A1G9E0H3-F1
#
_entry.id   AF-A0A1G9E0H3-F1
#
_cell.length_a   1.000
_cell.length_b   1.000
_cell.length_c   1.000
_cell.angle_alpha   90.00
_cell.angle_beta   90.00
_cell.angle_gamma   90.00
#
_symmetry.space_group_name_H-M   'P 1'
#
loop_
_entity.id
_entity.type
_entity.pdbx_description
1 polymer ?
#
loop_
_entity_poly.entity_id
_entity_poly.type
_entity_poly.pdbx_seq_one_letter_code
_entity_poly.pdbx_strand_id
1 'polypeptide(L)'
;MWVYILIGIIVLIAIAVAIVFYIRNTKLEDLNNKYHRLEEVKALPFQDELFKVKDLNLHGEAKELYSGWQKEWQSSYNESVDESKSLLEDAKLDLTKFKFSDSNEKVKQADNTMDSVETKYEQLSGEIDELLEANEKAMIARADAEKIHREAKRDVLASAYQFGEAKGPLEELIDSFEPEINEYDQMKNAGNYVSANKHIEEVHSDLVTLKENMDDIPVLIREVQKDLPAQFQEIRFGCRDLKADGYDLEHVRVENKLSTLKGKLNLVEPLISRLDLDEARKILDDINNNVDDILELIELEVKAKIKVDEDQPLVTDELFHARNSNYTLRTEIHYLKDQYYINDTDIHSIQKFEHEIESLVDIYDEIVTEMSRANARYSEVENRISHIKEQIIGINDEQEQIQEHLVDLRDDAEEARENAYYIQDKKENIYRRLVGSNLPDVPERFVILKNDLDIDLRNIEQYFSKRPLNVQYIKDKVNQTMIELNKFEQESFELLRDAELTEVMIQYGNRFRRDDHDFDAEAREAERMFQESRYKRSLEIIKSALEKVEPGAADKIENEYDDK
;
A
#
# COMPACT_ATOMS: atom_id res chain seq x y z
N MET A 1 -12.53 71.37 70.40
CA MET A 1 -11.99 70.83 69.12
C MET A 1 -10.55 70.30 69.27
N TRP A 2 -9.61 71.08 69.83
CA TRP A 2 -8.20 70.67 70.03
C TRP A 2 -7.99 69.44 70.97
N VAL A 3 -8.79 69.28 72.03
CA VAL A 3 -8.66 68.15 72.98
C VAL A 3 -9.05 66.81 72.35
N TYR A 4 -10.07 66.79 71.46
CA TYR A 4 -10.48 65.56 70.76
C TYR A 4 -9.48 65.12 69.69
N ILE A 5 -8.80 66.07 69.03
CA ILE A 5 -7.71 65.79 68.09
C ILE A 5 -6.51 65.20 68.84
N LEU A 6 -6.17 65.73 70.01
CA LEU A 6 -5.06 65.27 70.83
C LEU A 6 -5.32 63.87 71.44
N ILE A 7 -6.55 63.59 71.89
CA ILE A 7 -6.97 62.23 72.31
C ILE A 7 -6.92 61.25 71.13
N GLY A 8 -7.38 61.65 69.93
CA GLY A 8 -7.29 60.83 68.73
C GLY A 8 -5.84 60.47 68.36
N ILE A 9 -4.90 61.42 68.48
CA ILE A 9 -3.47 61.19 68.25
C ILE A 9 -2.88 60.23 69.30
N ILE A 10 -3.23 60.38 70.59
CA ILE A 10 -2.76 59.48 71.65
C ILE A 10 -3.28 58.05 71.44
N VAL A 11 -4.55 57.89 71.07
CA VAL A 11 -5.14 56.58 70.77
C VAL A 11 -4.46 55.95 69.55
N LEU A 12 -4.16 56.75 68.51
CA LEU A 12 -3.47 56.27 67.32
C LEU A 12 -2.03 55.83 67.64
N ILE A 13 -1.31 56.57 68.49
CA ILE A 13 0.02 56.18 68.98
C ILE A 13 -0.06 54.90 69.81
N ALA A 14 -1.07 54.74 70.68
CA ALA A 14 -1.26 53.53 71.47
C ALA A 14 -1.53 52.30 70.58
N ILE A 15 -2.34 52.46 69.52
CA ILE A 15 -2.58 51.42 68.51
C ILE A 15 -1.29 51.09 67.76
N ALA A 16 -0.51 52.09 67.34
CA ALA A 16 0.76 51.87 66.65
C ALA A 16 1.77 51.11 67.53
N VAL A 17 1.86 51.44 68.82
CA VAL A 17 2.70 50.71 69.79
C VAL A 17 2.21 49.27 69.97
N ALA A 18 0.89 49.05 70.08
CA ALA A 18 0.32 47.71 70.19
C ALA A 18 0.62 46.85 68.95
N ILE A 19 0.54 47.42 67.75
CA ILE A 19 0.90 46.73 66.49
C ILE A 19 2.38 46.36 66.46
N VAL A 20 3.29 47.27 66.86
CA VAL A 20 4.74 46.98 66.89
C VAL A 20 5.07 45.88 67.90
N PHE A 21 4.41 45.86 69.06
CA PHE A 21 4.57 44.78 70.05
C PHE A 21 4.01 43.44 69.54
N TYR A 22 2.89 43.46 68.83
CA TYR A 22 2.32 42.27 68.20
C TYR A 22 3.23 41.68 67.12
N ILE A 23 3.76 42.53 66.23
CA ILE A 23 4.75 42.12 65.21
C ILE A 23 6.02 41.57 65.87
N ARG A 24 6.48 42.19 66.96
CA ARG A 24 7.63 41.68 67.72
C ARG A 24 7.35 40.31 68.33
N ASN A 25 6.16 40.09 68.89
CA ASN A 25 5.82 38.81 69.52
C ASN A 25 5.73 37.67 68.50
N THR A 26 5.07 37.92 67.36
CA THR A 26 4.99 36.96 66.24
C THR A 26 6.38 36.65 65.67
N LYS A 27 7.24 37.65 65.47
CA LYS A 27 8.62 37.44 65.00
C LYS A 27 9.52 36.74 66.02
N LEU A 28 9.26 36.89 67.32
CA LEU A 28 9.95 36.12 68.36
C LEU A 28 9.50 34.67 68.39
N GLU A 29 8.23 34.40 68.10
CA GLU A 29 7.69 33.04 67.95
C GLU A 29 8.29 32.34 66.72
N ASP A 30 8.35 33.03 65.56
CA ASP A 30 9.06 32.56 64.36
C ASP A 30 10.53 32.23 64.68
N LEU A 31 11.21 33.11 65.43
CA LEU A 31 12.60 32.91 65.82
C LEU A 31 12.76 31.69 66.73
N ASN A 32 11.86 31.48 67.70
CA ASN A 32 11.89 30.30 68.57
C ASN A 32 11.66 29.01 67.77
N ASN A 33 10.77 29.03 66.77
CA ASN A 33 10.59 27.89 65.86
C ASN A 33 11.89 27.57 65.09
N LYS A 34 12.66 28.59 64.69
CA LYS A 34 13.99 28.40 64.07
C LYS A 34 15.04 27.88 65.05
N TYR A 35 14.97 28.24 66.33
CA TYR A 35 15.80 27.61 67.37
C TYR A 35 15.46 26.12 67.58
N HIS A 36 14.17 25.75 67.52
CA HIS A 36 13.76 24.35 67.55
C HIS A 36 14.28 23.58 66.33
N ARG A 37 14.17 24.15 65.12
CA ARG A 37 14.76 23.56 63.91
C ARG A 37 16.28 23.38 64.05
N LEU A 38 16.98 24.36 64.63
CA LEU A 38 18.41 24.23 64.91
C LEU A 38 18.72 23.08 65.88
N GLU A 39 17.84 22.80 66.86
CA GLU A 39 17.97 21.63 67.73
C GLU A 39 17.74 20.31 66.99
N GLU A 40 16.79 20.26 66.04
CA GLU A 40 16.56 19.11 65.17
C GLU A 40 17.76 18.83 64.26
N VAL A 41 18.33 19.88 63.63
CA VAL A 41 19.56 19.77 62.82
C VAL A 41 20.74 19.28 63.67
N LYS A 42 20.83 19.70 64.93
CA LYS A 42 21.85 19.19 65.86
C LYS A 42 21.66 17.72 66.22
N ALA A 43 20.43 17.24 66.19
CA ALA A 43 20.06 15.87 66.51
C ALA A 43 20.11 14.91 65.30
N LEU A 44 20.55 15.38 64.12
CA LEU A 44 20.68 14.53 62.93
C LEU A 44 21.61 13.33 63.21
N PRO A 45 21.15 12.08 63.00
CA PRO A 45 21.84 10.86 63.44
C PRO A 45 22.91 10.39 62.43
N PHE A 46 23.79 11.28 61.96
CA PHE A 46 24.84 10.89 61.01
C PHE A 46 25.82 9.85 61.58
N GLN A 47 25.97 9.82 62.92
CA GLN A 47 26.76 8.79 63.59
C GLN A 47 26.16 7.39 63.45
N ASP A 48 24.82 7.28 63.35
CA ASP A 48 24.14 6.01 63.16
C ASP A 48 24.30 5.51 61.71
N GLU A 49 24.29 6.42 60.74
CA GLU A 49 24.59 6.12 59.32
C GLU A 49 26.05 5.66 59.13
N LEU A 50 27.02 6.35 59.76
CA LEU A 50 28.41 5.90 59.79
C LEU A 50 28.60 4.56 60.53
N PHE A 51 27.71 4.23 61.47
CA PHE A 51 27.78 2.95 62.19
C PHE A 51 27.40 1.78 61.28
N LYS A 52 26.48 1.96 60.31
CA LYS A 52 26.14 0.91 59.32
C LYS A 52 27.35 0.46 58.50
N VAL A 53 28.26 1.39 58.19
CA VAL A 53 29.49 1.13 57.42
C VAL A 53 30.61 0.56 58.31
N LYS A 54 30.50 0.64 59.64
CA LYS A 54 31.51 0.16 60.59
C LYS A 54 31.66 -1.36 60.60
N ASP A 55 30.61 -2.08 60.21
CA ASP A 55 30.64 -3.54 60.08
C ASP A 55 31.44 -4.01 58.84
N LEU A 56 31.79 -3.09 57.92
CA LEU A 56 32.69 -3.37 56.80
C LEU A 56 34.16 -3.29 57.26
N ASN A 57 35.04 -4.05 56.60
CA ASN A 57 36.49 -3.93 56.80
C ASN A 57 36.97 -2.53 56.35
N LEU A 58 37.14 -1.62 57.32
CA LEU A 58 37.61 -0.24 57.15
C LEU A 58 39.13 -0.15 56.93
N HIS A 59 39.62 -0.79 55.87
CA HIS A 59 41.00 -0.71 55.40
C HIS A 59 41.05 -0.07 54.00
N GLY A 60 42.21 0.44 53.58
CA GLY A 60 42.38 0.99 52.22
C GLY A 60 41.40 2.10 51.86
N GLU A 61 40.75 1.95 50.69
CA GLU A 61 39.80 2.90 50.10
C GLU A 61 38.58 3.16 51.02
N ALA A 62 38.05 2.13 51.68
CA ALA A 62 36.94 2.29 52.63
C ALA A 62 37.26 3.22 53.78
N LYS A 63 38.52 3.22 54.24
CA LYS A 63 38.97 4.11 55.32
C LYS A 63 39.07 5.56 54.82
N GLU A 64 39.53 5.76 53.59
CA GLU A 64 39.61 7.08 52.97
C GLU A 64 38.20 7.66 52.80
N LEU A 65 37.26 6.90 52.24
CA LEU A 65 35.85 7.29 52.10
C LEU A 65 35.20 7.59 53.46
N TYR A 66 35.35 6.69 54.44
CA TYR A 66 34.82 6.90 55.79
C TYR A 66 35.39 8.17 56.44
N SER A 67 36.70 8.40 56.33
CA SER A 67 37.35 9.60 56.86
C SER A 67 36.95 10.87 56.12
N GLY A 68 36.71 10.76 54.80
CA GLY A 68 36.20 11.81 53.94
C GLY A 68 34.81 12.25 54.39
N TRP A 69 33.86 11.32 54.42
CA TRP A 69 32.49 11.57 54.89
C TRP A 69 32.45 12.12 56.30
N GLN A 70 33.25 11.57 57.23
CA GLN A 70 33.33 12.06 58.60
C GLN A 70 33.85 13.51 58.66
N LYS A 71 34.90 13.83 57.89
CA LYS A 71 35.51 15.16 57.88
C LYS A 71 34.61 16.19 57.19
N GLU A 72 34.00 15.83 56.08
CA GLU A 72 33.07 16.70 55.33
C GLU A 72 31.83 17.00 56.16
N TRP A 73 31.25 15.97 56.79
CA TRP A 73 30.15 16.15 57.74
C TRP A 73 30.57 17.01 58.92
N GLN A 74 31.69 16.71 59.59
CA GLN A 74 32.11 17.45 60.78
C GLN A 74 32.46 18.91 60.46
N SER A 75 33.09 19.18 59.31
CA SER A 75 33.39 20.54 58.85
C SER A 75 32.10 21.30 58.58
N SER A 76 31.17 20.72 57.80
CA SER A 76 29.91 21.38 57.46
C SER A 76 29.00 21.54 58.68
N TYR A 77 28.96 20.55 59.57
CA TYR A 77 28.15 20.59 60.79
C TYR A 77 28.64 21.68 61.73
N ASN A 78 29.94 21.72 62.06
CA ASN A 78 30.48 22.71 62.99
C ASN A 78 30.35 24.14 62.43
N GLU A 79 30.71 24.34 61.16
CA GLU A 79 30.65 25.65 60.51
C GLU A 79 29.20 26.17 60.46
N SER A 80 28.28 25.36 59.95
CA SER A 80 26.89 25.79 59.76
C SER A 80 26.08 25.86 61.05
N VAL A 81 26.35 25.02 62.07
CA VAL A 81 25.67 25.10 63.37
C VAL A 81 26.15 26.33 64.16
N ASP A 82 27.45 26.62 64.16
CA ASP A 82 27.99 27.80 64.83
C ASP A 82 27.55 29.10 64.12
N GLU A 83 27.57 29.11 62.79
CA GLU A 83 27.09 30.24 61.97
C GLU A 83 25.58 30.47 62.18
N SER A 84 24.75 29.43 62.09
CA SER A 84 23.30 29.54 62.30
C SER A 84 22.98 30.00 63.72
N LYS A 85 23.70 29.50 64.74
CA LYS A 85 23.52 29.95 66.13
C LYS A 85 23.88 31.42 66.29
N SER A 86 25.00 31.86 65.74
CA SER A 86 25.42 33.27 65.80
C SER A 86 24.41 34.18 65.09
N LEU A 87 23.92 33.79 63.91
CA LEU A 87 22.93 34.54 63.14
C LEU A 87 21.58 34.64 63.88
N LEU A 88 21.14 33.58 64.54
CA LEU A 88 19.91 33.59 65.35
C LEU A 88 20.06 34.39 66.65
N GLU A 89 21.25 34.43 67.26
CA GLU A 89 21.54 35.27 68.42
C GLU A 89 21.55 36.76 68.02
N ASP A 90 22.17 37.11 66.90
CA ASP A 90 22.17 38.46 66.34
C ASP A 90 20.78 38.90 65.89
N ALA A 91 20.01 38.02 65.25
CA ALA A 91 18.63 38.28 64.88
C ALA A 91 17.76 38.58 66.10
N LYS A 92 17.99 37.89 67.24
CA LYS A 92 17.33 38.17 68.52
C LYS A 92 17.67 39.56 69.04
N LEU A 93 18.94 39.95 68.98
CA LEU A 93 19.38 41.30 69.38
C LEU A 93 18.73 42.37 68.50
N ASP A 94 18.62 42.16 67.20
CA ASP A 94 17.97 43.11 66.29
C ASP A 94 16.45 43.21 66.50
N LEU A 95 15.76 42.10 66.86
CA LEU A 95 14.36 42.15 67.30
C LEU A 95 14.18 42.93 68.60
N THR A 96 15.13 42.85 69.54
CA THR A 96 15.06 43.67 70.77
C THR A 96 15.28 45.16 70.50
N LYS A 97 15.99 45.51 69.42
CA LYS A 97 16.23 46.89 68.96
C LYS A 97 15.17 47.38 67.95
N PHE A 98 14.10 46.62 67.72
CA PHE A 98 13.02 46.91 66.75
C PHE A 98 13.46 47.01 65.28
N LYS A 99 14.59 46.39 64.92
CA LYS A 99 15.09 46.30 63.54
C LYS A 99 14.57 45.03 62.84
N PHE A 100 13.31 45.08 62.41
CA PHE A 100 12.63 43.89 61.88
C PHE A 100 13.16 43.38 60.54
N SER A 101 13.61 44.27 59.64
CA SER A 101 14.14 43.88 58.32
C SER A 101 15.48 43.15 58.46
N ASP A 102 16.44 43.76 59.17
CA ASP A 102 17.77 43.19 59.41
C ASP A 102 17.68 41.83 60.13
N SER A 103 16.77 41.72 61.11
CA SER A 103 16.52 40.46 61.80
C SER A 103 15.97 39.37 60.85
N ASN A 104 15.01 39.72 59.99
CA ASN A 104 14.41 38.76 59.06
C ASN A 104 15.41 38.27 57.99
N GLU A 105 16.34 39.13 57.57
CA GLU A 105 17.45 38.75 56.67
C GLU A 105 18.38 37.75 57.35
N LYS A 106 18.79 38.00 58.59
CA LYS A 106 19.63 37.09 59.38
C LYS A 106 18.93 35.76 59.66
N VAL A 107 17.63 35.79 59.96
CA VAL A 107 16.82 34.57 60.12
C VAL A 107 16.80 33.75 58.82
N LYS A 108 16.65 34.41 57.66
CA LYS A 108 16.67 33.73 56.36
C LYS A 108 18.06 33.16 56.02
N GLN A 109 19.13 33.86 56.37
CA GLN A 109 20.50 33.36 56.19
C GLN A 109 20.75 32.13 57.09
N ALA A 110 20.31 32.16 58.34
CA ALA A 110 20.37 31.00 59.23
C ALA A 110 19.55 29.82 58.67
N ASP A 111 18.37 30.08 58.09
CA ASP A 111 17.54 29.05 57.45
C ASP A 111 18.22 28.38 56.27
N ASN A 112 18.78 29.18 55.35
CA ASN A 112 19.53 28.65 54.20
C ASN A 112 20.76 27.84 54.64
N THR A 113 21.40 28.25 55.73
CA THR A 113 22.57 27.56 56.29
C THR A 113 22.17 26.21 56.90
N MET A 114 21.02 26.16 57.57
CA MET A 114 20.41 24.92 58.06
C MET A 114 19.99 23.99 56.90
N ASP A 115 19.33 24.53 55.86
CA ASP A 115 18.96 23.78 54.65
C ASP A 115 20.18 23.15 53.95
N SER A 116 21.30 23.88 53.90
CA SER A 116 22.54 23.39 53.31
C SER A 116 23.14 22.21 54.08
N VAL A 117 22.97 22.14 55.40
CA VAL A 117 23.44 20.99 56.21
C VAL A 117 22.53 19.80 56.01
N GLU A 118 21.21 20.00 55.99
CA GLU A 118 20.22 18.95 55.71
C GLU A 118 20.45 18.34 54.32
N THR A 119 20.69 19.16 53.30
CA THR A 119 20.99 18.67 51.93
C THR A 119 22.29 17.87 51.88
N LYS A 120 23.33 18.31 52.60
CA LYS A 120 24.61 17.57 52.68
C LYS A 120 24.45 16.27 53.45
N TYR A 121 23.61 16.24 54.48
CA TYR A 121 23.26 15.01 55.19
C TYR A 121 22.63 14.00 54.23
N GLU A 122 21.62 14.41 53.47
CA GLU A 122 20.94 13.55 52.48
C GLU A 122 21.92 13.04 51.42
N GLN A 123 22.81 13.91 50.90
CA GLN A 123 23.82 13.50 49.94
C GLN A 123 24.77 12.45 50.50
N LEU A 124 25.36 12.69 51.67
CA LEU A 124 26.32 11.75 52.29
C LEU A 124 25.65 10.45 52.70
N SER A 125 24.40 10.50 53.20
CA SER A 125 23.61 9.31 53.50
C SER A 125 23.31 8.51 52.24
N GLY A 126 22.98 9.18 51.13
CA GLY A 126 22.75 8.54 49.84
C GLY A 126 23.99 7.83 49.28
N GLU A 127 25.17 8.46 49.37
CA GLU A 127 26.45 7.84 48.98
C GLU A 127 26.78 6.60 49.82
N ILE A 128 26.48 6.64 51.13
CA ILE A 128 26.65 5.50 52.04
C ILE A 128 25.71 4.36 51.65
N ASP A 129 24.43 4.64 51.43
CA ASP A 129 23.44 3.65 51.05
C ASP A 129 23.75 3.04 49.67
N GLU A 130 24.17 3.85 48.70
CA GLU A 130 24.59 3.38 47.37
C GLU A 130 25.77 2.42 47.43
N LEU A 131 26.77 2.72 48.27
CA LEU A 131 27.92 1.83 48.48
C LEU A 131 27.48 0.50 49.11
N LEU A 132 26.55 0.53 50.08
CA LEU A 132 26.01 -0.67 50.71
C LEU A 132 25.23 -1.53 49.72
N GLU A 133 24.35 -0.93 48.92
CA GLU A 133 23.60 -1.62 47.87
C GLU A 133 24.54 -2.22 46.80
N ALA A 134 25.56 -1.48 46.37
CA ALA A 134 26.54 -1.96 45.40
C ALA A 134 27.33 -3.17 45.95
N ASN A 135 27.71 -3.13 47.23
CA ASN A 135 28.40 -4.25 47.87
C ASN A 135 27.48 -5.47 48.07
N GLU A 136 26.19 -5.27 48.36
CA GLU A 136 25.22 -6.38 48.40
C GLU A 136 25.07 -7.03 47.02
N LYS A 137 24.90 -6.23 45.96
CA LYS A 137 24.85 -6.72 44.57
C LYS A 137 26.14 -7.46 44.19
N ALA A 138 27.29 -6.93 44.55
CA ALA A 138 28.59 -7.57 44.31
C ALA A 138 28.73 -8.91 45.04
N MET A 139 28.18 -9.04 46.26
CA MET A 139 28.16 -10.33 46.96
C MET A 139 27.27 -11.37 46.28
N ILE A 140 26.12 -10.96 45.74
CA ILE A 140 25.24 -11.84 44.95
C ILE A 140 25.95 -12.24 43.66
N ALA A 141 26.49 -11.27 42.91
CA ALA A 141 27.24 -11.51 41.68
C ALA A 141 28.43 -12.44 41.89
N ARG A 142 29.15 -12.31 43.01
CA ARG A 142 30.25 -13.20 43.40
C ARG A 142 29.79 -14.65 43.62
N ALA A 143 28.66 -14.85 44.29
CA ALA A 143 28.12 -16.18 44.54
C ALA A 143 27.63 -16.83 43.25
N ASP A 144 26.98 -16.04 42.39
CA ASP A 144 26.53 -16.49 41.07
C ASP A 144 27.70 -16.78 40.13
N ALA A 145 28.74 -15.95 40.10
CA ALA A 145 29.97 -16.18 39.35
C ALA A 145 30.64 -17.51 39.75
N GLU A 146 30.73 -17.82 41.05
CA GLU A 146 31.29 -19.09 41.52
C GLU A 146 30.41 -20.29 41.13
N LYS A 147 29.10 -20.11 41.15
CA LYS A 147 28.17 -21.14 40.70
C LYS A 147 28.34 -21.39 39.20
N ILE A 148 28.36 -20.34 38.39
CA ILE A 148 28.55 -20.41 36.94
C ILE A 148 29.90 -21.06 36.61
N HIS A 149 30.98 -20.63 37.27
CA HIS A 149 32.32 -21.20 37.10
C HIS A 149 32.35 -22.71 37.39
N ARG A 150 31.76 -23.13 38.51
CA ARG A 150 31.69 -24.57 38.87
C ARG A 150 30.83 -25.37 37.89
N GLU A 151 29.71 -24.80 37.45
CA GLU A 151 28.86 -25.42 36.43
C GLU A 151 29.62 -25.57 35.11
N ALA A 152 30.24 -24.50 34.62
CA ALA A 152 31.06 -24.50 33.40
C ALA A 152 32.19 -25.55 33.48
N LYS A 153 32.97 -25.55 34.56
CA LYS A 153 34.04 -26.55 34.78
C LYS A 153 33.50 -27.97 34.80
N ARG A 154 32.37 -28.21 35.46
CA ARG A 154 31.72 -29.53 35.48
C ARG A 154 31.25 -29.94 34.09
N ASP A 155 30.64 -29.03 33.35
CA ASP A 155 30.02 -29.31 32.07
C ASP A 155 31.08 -29.58 30.99
N VAL A 156 32.22 -28.87 31.01
CA VAL A 156 33.37 -29.19 30.15
C VAL A 156 33.96 -30.57 30.46
N LEU A 157 34.06 -30.94 31.73
CA LEU A 157 34.57 -32.26 32.14
C LEU A 157 33.60 -33.39 31.79
N ALA A 158 32.29 -33.17 31.98
CA ALA A 158 31.26 -34.17 31.74
C ALA A 158 30.99 -34.37 30.23
N SER A 159 31.01 -33.30 29.45
CA SER A 159 30.69 -33.27 28.02
C SER A 159 31.91 -33.03 27.14
N ALA A 160 33.08 -33.54 27.56
CA ALA A 160 34.36 -33.35 26.85
C ALA A 160 34.33 -33.70 25.35
N TYR A 161 33.50 -34.68 24.94
CA TYR A 161 33.34 -35.05 23.54
C TYR A 161 32.57 -34.02 22.70
N GLN A 162 31.67 -33.25 23.31
CA GLN A 162 30.82 -32.27 22.61
C GLN A 162 31.60 -31.02 22.19
N PHE A 163 32.63 -30.66 22.94
CA PHE A 163 33.45 -29.47 22.69
C PHE A 163 34.63 -29.71 21.72
N GLY A 164 34.91 -30.97 21.36
CA GLY A 164 35.94 -31.31 20.37
C GLY A 164 37.31 -30.70 20.68
N GLU A 165 37.91 -30.05 19.69
CA GLU A 165 39.22 -29.38 19.81
C GLU A 165 39.17 -28.06 20.61
N ALA A 166 37.99 -27.44 20.76
CA ALA A 166 37.80 -26.22 21.54
C ALA A 166 37.91 -26.46 23.06
N LYS A 167 37.91 -27.72 23.49
CA LYS A 167 38.01 -28.11 24.90
C LYS A 167 39.25 -27.51 25.59
N GLY A 168 40.43 -27.64 24.99
CA GLY A 168 41.69 -27.21 25.63
C GLY A 168 41.69 -25.72 25.96
N PRO A 169 41.45 -24.85 24.97
CA PRO A 169 41.32 -23.41 25.18
C PRO A 169 40.19 -23.03 26.14
N LEU A 170 39.07 -23.77 26.12
CA LEU A 170 37.95 -23.55 27.03
C LEU A 170 38.30 -23.89 28.50
N GLU A 171 39.03 -24.99 28.75
CA GLU A 171 39.55 -25.32 30.08
C GLU A 171 40.51 -24.26 30.59
N GLU A 172 41.45 -23.80 29.74
CA GLU A 172 42.40 -22.72 30.10
C GLU A 172 41.67 -21.41 30.43
N LEU A 173 40.63 -21.06 29.67
CA LEU A 173 39.82 -19.88 29.90
C LEU A 173 39.01 -19.99 31.20
N ILE A 174 38.36 -21.13 31.46
CA ILE A 174 37.63 -21.36 32.72
C ILE A 174 38.57 -21.29 33.92
N ASP A 175 39.75 -21.89 33.83
CA ASP A 175 40.73 -21.88 34.92
C ASP A 175 41.31 -20.47 35.16
N SER A 176 41.31 -19.58 34.16
CA SER A 176 41.74 -18.18 34.31
C SER A 176 40.81 -17.33 35.18
N PHE A 177 39.52 -17.68 35.27
CA PHE A 177 38.57 -16.95 36.13
C PHE A 177 38.69 -17.31 37.61
N GLU A 178 39.24 -18.48 37.97
CA GLU A 178 39.42 -18.88 39.37
C GLU A 178 40.30 -17.90 40.19
N PRO A 179 41.44 -17.40 39.69
CA PRO A 179 42.18 -16.34 40.38
C PRO A 179 41.45 -14.99 40.40
N GLU A 180 40.68 -14.62 39.38
CA GLU A 180 39.98 -13.32 39.29
C GLU A 180 38.80 -13.21 40.28
N ILE A 181 37.87 -14.16 40.21
CA ILE A 181 37.56 -15.04 41.34
C ILE A 181 37.96 -14.55 42.75
N ASN A 182 39.09 -15.10 43.17
CA ASN A 182 39.70 -14.92 44.48
C ASN A 182 40.28 -13.51 44.68
N GLU A 183 40.61 -12.78 43.61
CA GLU A 183 41.10 -11.41 43.69
C GLU A 183 40.04 -10.47 44.27
N TYR A 184 38.77 -10.68 43.94
CA TYR A 184 37.65 -9.97 44.60
C TYR A 184 37.69 -10.15 46.13
N ASP A 185 37.88 -11.38 46.62
CA ASP A 185 37.95 -11.65 48.06
C ASP A 185 39.16 -10.97 48.71
N GLN A 186 40.29 -10.87 47.98
CA GLN A 186 41.47 -10.14 48.44
C GLN A 186 41.22 -8.63 48.49
N MET A 187 40.62 -8.04 47.45
CA MET A 187 40.28 -6.61 47.40
C MET A 187 39.26 -6.24 48.48
N LYS A 188 38.26 -7.09 48.71
CA LYS A 188 37.28 -6.94 49.80
C LYS A 188 37.94 -6.99 51.17
N ASN A 189 38.87 -7.93 51.39
CA ASN A 189 39.63 -8.04 52.64
C ASN A 189 40.60 -6.86 52.84
N ALA A 190 41.14 -6.30 51.76
CA ALA A 190 41.96 -5.08 51.77
C ALA A 190 41.14 -3.80 51.98
N GLY A 191 39.80 -3.88 51.87
CA GLY A 191 38.86 -2.77 52.06
C GLY A 191 38.68 -1.88 50.81
N ASN A 192 39.01 -2.38 49.62
CA ASN A 192 38.83 -1.70 48.34
C ASN A 192 37.49 -2.09 47.68
N TYR A 193 36.36 -1.72 48.28
CA TYR A 193 35.04 -2.19 47.85
C TYR A 193 34.62 -1.66 46.48
N VAL A 194 34.91 -0.41 46.14
CA VAL A 194 34.49 0.18 44.86
C VAL A 194 35.17 -0.55 43.70
N SER A 195 36.48 -0.73 43.81
CA SER A 195 37.27 -1.48 42.82
C SER A 195 36.86 -2.95 42.77
N ALA A 196 36.61 -3.57 43.92
CA ALA A 196 36.16 -4.96 44.00
C ALA A 196 34.79 -5.18 43.33
N ASN A 197 33.82 -4.29 43.58
CA ASN A 197 32.48 -4.36 43.01
C ASN A 197 32.53 -4.30 41.48
N LYS A 198 33.31 -3.36 40.93
CA LYS A 198 33.47 -3.24 39.48
C LYS A 198 34.12 -4.49 38.88
N HIS A 199 35.19 -4.98 39.52
CA HIS A 199 35.90 -6.18 39.06
C HIS A 199 34.99 -7.41 39.03
N ILE A 200 34.17 -7.64 40.08
CA ILE A 200 33.29 -8.80 40.10
C ILE A 200 32.12 -8.68 39.11
N GLU A 201 31.64 -7.48 38.83
CA GLU A 201 30.63 -7.25 37.80
C GLU A 201 31.17 -7.59 36.40
N GLU A 202 32.41 -7.17 36.09
CA GLU A 202 33.10 -7.52 34.84
C GLU A 202 33.29 -9.05 34.73
N VAL A 203 33.85 -9.69 35.77
CA VAL A 203 34.05 -11.15 35.83
C VAL A 203 32.73 -11.91 35.70
N HIS A 204 31.66 -11.45 36.35
CA HIS A 204 30.34 -12.07 36.25
C HIS A 204 29.79 -11.97 34.82
N SER A 205 29.90 -10.80 34.18
CA SER A 205 29.48 -10.59 32.78
C SER A 205 30.24 -11.50 31.82
N ASP A 206 31.55 -11.63 32.01
CA ASP A 206 32.41 -12.48 31.16
C ASP A 206 32.08 -13.97 31.36
N LEU A 207 31.80 -14.41 32.59
CA LEU A 207 31.37 -15.77 32.88
C LEU A 207 29.98 -16.10 32.31
N VAL A 208 29.06 -15.13 32.30
CA VAL A 208 27.75 -15.30 31.64
C VAL A 208 27.93 -15.47 30.13
N THR A 209 28.74 -14.60 29.51
CA THR A 209 29.06 -14.68 28.07
C THR A 209 29.76 -16.00 27.73
N LEU A 210 30.69 -16.45 28.58
CA LEU A 210 31.34 -17.75 28.45
C LEU A 210 30.33 -18.89 28.46
N LYS A 211 29.34 -18.85 29.38
CA LYS A 211 28.31 -19.89 29.48
C LYS A 211 27.42 -19.93 28.24
N GLU A 212 27.01 -18.77 27.73
CA GLU A 212 26.26 -18.67 26.46
C GLU A 212 27.07 -19.27 25.30
N ASN A 213 28.35 -18.89 25.19
CA ASN A 213 29.27 -19.44 24.19
C ASN A 213 29.44 -20.97 24.32
N MET A 214 29.48 -21.50 25.55
CA MET A 214 29.54 -22.94 25.79
C MET A 214 28.30 -23.69 25.32
N ASP A 215 27.12 -23.11 25.45
CA ASP A 215 25.89 -23.73 24.96
C ASP A 215 25.84 -23.75 23.42
N ASP A 216 26.46 -22.75 22.78
CA ASP A 216 26.47 -22.60 21.32
C ASP A 216 27.55 -23.45 20.60
N ILE A 217 28.72 -23.68 21.22
CA ILE A 217 29.81 -24.47 20.60
C ILE A 217 29.34 -25.86 20.10
N PRO A 218 28.62 -26.68 20.89
CA PRO A 218 28.15 -27.98 20.41
C PRO A 218 27.19 -27.89 19.21
N VAL A 219 26.38 -26.82 19.15
CA VAL A 219 25.45 -26.57 18.05
C VAL A 219 26.24 -26.27 16.77
N LEU A 220 27.22 -25.36 16.86
CA LEU A 220 28.08 -24.97 15.75
C LEU A 220 28.92 -26.14 15.23
N ILE A 221 29.47 -26.97 16.13
CA ILE A 221 30.25 -28.17 15.73
C ILE A 221 29.35 -29.15 14.97
N ARG A 222 28.12 -29.39 15.45
CA ARG A 222 27.16 -30.27 14.76
C ARG A 222 26.82 -29.74 13.37
N GLU A 223 26.58 -28.45 13.25
CA GLU A 223 26.26 -27.81 11.97
C GLU A 223 27.42 -27.97 10.97
N VAL A 224 28.66 -27.69 11.42
CA VAL A 224 29.87 -27.78 10.59
C VAL A 224 30.21 -29.22 10.20
N GLN A 225 30.12 -30.18 11.11
CA GLN A 225 30.60 -31.55 10.87
C GLN A 225 29.55 -32.46 10.23
N LYS A 226 28.26 -32.19 10.47
CA LYS A 226 27.18 -33.09 10.06
C LYS A 226 26.20 -32.42 9.12
N ASP A 227 25.60 -31.30 9.51
CA ASP A 227 24.43 -30.77 8.81
C ASP A 227 24.83 -30.13 7.46
N LEU A 228 25.80 -29.22 7.43
CA LEU A 228 26.28 -28.59 6.19
C LEU A 228 26.92 -29.59 5.21
N PRO A 229 27.80 -30.53 5.64
CA PRO A 229 28.32 -31.55 4.74
C PRO A 229 27.24 -32.48 4.18
N ALA A 230 26.20 -32.80 4.95
CA ALA A 230 25.06 -33.57 4.46
C ALA A 230 24.28 -32.78 3.41
N GLN A 231 23.97 -31.51 3.67
CA GLN A 231 23.30 -30.63 2.70
C GLN A 231 24.10 -30.49 1.41
N PHE A 232 25.43 -30.30 1.48
CA PHE A 232 26.29 -30.26 0.29
C PHE A 232 26.25 -31.55 -0.52
N GLN A 233 26.16 -32.71 0.15
CA GLN A 233 26.00 -34.00 -0.53
C GLN A 233 24.62 -34.13 -1.17
N GLU A 234 23.56 -33.77 -0.46
CA GLU A 234 22.19 -33.79 -0.97
C GLU A 234 22.04 -32.90 -2.21
N ILE A 235 22.55 -31.66 -2.17
CA ILE A 235 22.55 -30.76 -3.33
C ILE A 235 23.33 -31.37 -4.49
N ARG A 236 24.48 -32.01 -4.21
CA ARG A 236 25.29 -32.65 -5.25
C ARG A 236 24.58 -33.85 -5.88
N PHE A 237 23.93 -34.69 -5.10
CA PHE A 237 23.14 -35.81 -5.61
C PHE A 237 21.92 -35.33 -6.39
N GLY A 238 21.18 -34.36 -5.83
CA GLY A 238 20.03 -33.73 -6.51
C GLY A 238 20.41 -33.11 -7.85
N CYS A 239 21.52 -32.37 -7.92
CA CYS A 239 22.01 -31.80 -9.19
C CYS A 239 22.41 -32.88 -10.20
N ARG A 240 22.98 -34.00 -9.74
CA ARG A 240 23.35 -35.10 -10.63
C ARG A 240 22.13 -35.81 -11.19
N ASP A 241 21.12 -36.04 -10.36
CA ASP A 241 19.88 -36.69 -10.74
C ASP A 241 19.09 -35.77 -11.71
N LEU A 242 19.02 -34.46 -11.43
CA LEU A 242 18.51 -33.47 -12.37
C LEU A 242 19.31 -33.43 -13.69
N LYS A 243 20.64 -33.52 -13.65
CA LYS A 243 21.42 -33.62 -14.90
C LYS A 243 21.10 -34.88 -15.70
N ALA A 244 20.79 -36.00 -15.04
CA ALA A 244 20.37 -37.23 -15.69
C ALA A 244 18.97 -37.12 -16.32
N ASP A 245 18.07 -36.37 -15.68
CA ASP A 245 16.73 -36.03 -16.19
C ASP A 245 16.76 -34.94 -17.29
N GLY A 246 17.96 -34.52 -17.71
CA GLY A 246 18.18 -33.58 -18.82
C GLY A 246 18.04 -32.10 -18.42
N TYR A 247 18.27 -31.74 -17.17
CA TYR A 247 18.38 -30.34 -16.74
C TYR A 247 19.83 -29.84 -16.90
N ASP A 248 20.04 -28.70 -17.57
CA ASP A 248 21.37 -28.10 -17.69
C ASP A 248 21.64 -27.05 -16.59
N LEU A 249 22.26 -27.51 -15.51
CA LEU A 249 22.69 -26.68 -14.39
C LEU A 249 24.15 -26.20 -14.52
N GLU A 250 24.81 -26.35 -15.69
CA GLU A 250 26.22 -25.97 -15.86
C GLU A 250 26.45 -24.46 -15.69
N HIS A 251 25.45 -23.65 -16.01
CA HIS A 251 25.50 -22.19 -15.81
C HIS A 251 25.54 -21.78 -14.33
N VAL A 252 24.88 -22.55 -13.44
CA VAL A 252 24.89 -22.31 -11.98
C VAL A 252 26.26 -22.64 -11.37
N ARG A 253 27.08 -23.47 -12.06
CA ARG A 253 28.40 -23.95 -11.61
C ARG A 253 28.36 -24.47 -10.18
N VAL A 254 27.32 -25.26 -9.86
CA VAL A 254 27.06 -25.76 -8.51
C VAL A 254 28.29 -26.44 -7.90
N GLU A 255 29.03 -27.24 -8.67
CA GLU A 255 30.24 -27.91 -8.17
C GLU A 255 31.35 -26.93 -7.74
N ASN A 256 31.55 -25.83 -8.47
CA ASN A 256 32.55 -24.83 -8.12
C ASN A 256 32.13 -24.02 -6.88
N LYS A 257 30.84 -23.66 -6.80
CA LYS A 257 30.28 -22.97 -5.62
C LYS A 257 30.38 -23.87 -4.39
N LEU A 258 29.92 -25.12 -4.47
CA LEU A 258 30.02 -26.10 -3.38
C LEU A 258 31.47 -26.36 -2.96
N SER A 259 32.41 -26.43 -3.91
CA SER A 259 33.84 -26.56 -3.58
C SER A 259 34.37 -25.33 -2.83
N THR A 260 33.91 -24.13 -3.20
CA THR A 260 34.29 -22.88 -2.52
C THR A 260 33.68 -22.81 -1.12
N LEU A 261 32.41 -23.19 -0.97
CA LEU A 261 31.73 -23.26 0.34
C LEU A 261 32.38 -24.30 1.26
N LYS A 262 32.76 -25.48 0.73
CA LYS A 262 33.54 -26.47 1.48
C LYS A 262 34.90 -25.92 1.92
N GLY A 263 35.55 -25.13 1.07
CA GLY A 263 36.77 -24.41 1.43
C GLY A 263 36.56 -23.45 2.60
N LYS A 264 35.48 -22.64 2.57
CA LYS A 264 35.09 -21.76 3.68
C LYS A 264 34.74 -22.54 4.95
N LEU A 265 34.03 -23.66 4.83
CA LEU A 265 33.65 -24.52 5.95
C LEU A 265 34.87 -25.04 6.72
N ASN A 266 35.94 -25.43 6.02
CA ASN A 266 37.19 -25.86 6.67
C ASN A 266 37.90 -24.72 7.43
N LEU A 267 37.55 -23.45 7.18
CA LEU A 267 38.08 -22.31 7.94
C LEU A 267 37.31 -22.08 9.24
N VAL A 268 36.09 -22.62 9.37
CA VAL A 268 35.25 -22.47 10.57
C VAL A 268 35.75 -23.35 11.71
N GLU A 269 36.18 -24.59 11.42
CA GLU A 269 36.74 -25.50 12.44
C GLU A 269 37.86 -24.87 13.29
N PRO A 270 38.92 -24.25 12.71
CA PRO A 270 39.97 -23.63 13.51
C PRO A 270 39.52 -22.36 14.25
N LEU A 271 38.47 -21.67 13.80
CA LEU A 271 37.90 -20.51 14.50
C LEU A 271 37.13 -20.96 15.75
N ILE A 272 36.36 -22.04 15.65
CA ILE A 272 35.69 -22.66 16.81
C ILE A 272 36.73 -23.15 17.82
N SER A 273 37.82 -23.77 17.35
CA SER A 273 38.93 -24.18 18.23
C SER A 273 39.61 -23.02 18.94
N ARG A 274 39.55 -21.80 18.41
CA ARG A 274 40.09 -20.57 19.04
C ARG A 274 39.09 -19.80 19.89
N LEU A 275 37.84 -20.28 19.98
CA LEU A 275 36.71 -19.61 20.65
C LEU A 275 36.24 -18.32 19.95
N ASP A 276 36.59 -18.11 18.67
CA ASP A 276 36.16 -16.96 17.87
C ASP A 276 34.76 -17.21 17.25
N LEU A 277 33.73 -17.35 18.11
CA LEU A 277 32.40 -17.82 17.70
C LEU A 277 31.64 -16.82 16.82
N ASP A 278 31.82 -15.52 17.00
CA ASP A 278 31.14 -14.50 16.20
C ASP A 278 31.56 -14.53 14.73
N GLU A 279 32.86 -14.73 14.48
CA GLU A 279 33.39 -14.82 13.12
C GLU A 279 33.00 -16.15 12.47
N ALA A 280 33.00 -17.23 13.26
CA ALA A 280 32.48 -18.53 12.83
C ALA A 280 31.00 -18.45 12.41
N ARG A 281 30.14 -17.79 13.20
CA ARG A 281 28.71 -17.58 12.87
C ARG A 281 28.52 -16.82 11.57
N LYS A 282 29.23 -15.71 11.38
CA LYS A 282 29.14 -14.93 10.13
C LYS A 282 29.49 -15.76 8.90
N ILE A 283 30.53 -16.59 8.99
CA ILE A 283 30.92 -17.47 7.89
C ILE A 283 29.85 -18.55 7.65
N LEU A 284 29.24 -19.09 8.71
CA LEU A 284 28.16 -20.07 8.59
C LEU A 284 26.90 -19.47 7.98
N ASP A 285 26.48 -18.29 8.43
CA ASP A 285 25.36 -17.55 7.85
C ASP A 285 25.60 -17.25 6.37
N ASP A 286 26.81 -16.82 6.01
CA ASP A 286 27.20 -16.64 4.61
C ASP A 286 27.11 -17.95 3.83
N ILE A 287 27.52 -19.08 4.40
CA ILE A 287 27.42 -20.39 3.75
C ILE A 287 25.96 -20.78 3.55
N ASN A 288 25.11 -20.63 4.58
CA ASN A 288 23.69 -20.93 4.52
C ASN A 288 22.98 -20.09 3.46
N ASN A 289 23.21 -18.77 3.43
CA ASN A 289 22.66 -17.89 2.40
C ASN A 289 23.07 -18.33 0.98
N ASN A 290 24.35 -18.71 0.78
CA ASN A 290 24.80 -19.20 -0.52
C ASN A 290 24.21 -20.57 -0.89
N VAL A 291 23.89 -21.42 0.10
CA VAL A 291 23.20 -22.69 -0.12
C VAL A 291 21.76 -22.42 -0.58
N ASP A 292 21.07 -21.53 0.12
CA ASP A 292 19.70 -21.13 -0.22
C ASP A 292 19.62 -20.52 -1.63
N ASP A 293 20.56 -19.63 -1.98
CA ASP A 293 20.68 -19.08 -3.33
C ASP A 293 20.85 -20.16 -4.41
N ILE A 294 21.62 -21.22 -4.12
CA ILE A 294 21.80 -22.34 -5.06
C ILE A 294 20.50 -23.11 -5.21
N LEU A 295 19.80 -23.38 -4.10
CA LEU A 295 18.53 -24.11 -4.12
C LEU A 295 17.45 -23.33 -4.86
N GLU A 296 17.35 -22.02 -4.65
CA GLU A 296 16.39 -21.15 -5.35
C GLU A 296 16.63 -21.16 -6.86
N LEU A 297 17.89 -21.05 -7.30
CA LEU A 297 18.24 -21.14 -8.72
C LEU A 297 17.86 -22.50 -9.33
N ILE A 298 18.09 -23.59 -8.60
CA ILE A 298 17.70 -24.94 -9.05
C ILE A 298 16.17 -25.03 -9.15
N GLU A 299 15.44 -24.52 -8.15
CA GLU A 299 13.99 -24.55 -8.14
C GLU A 299 13.39 -23.75 -9.30
N LEU A 300 13.97 -22.59 -9.61
CA LEU A 300 13.56 -21.77 -10.74
C LEU A 300 13.73 -22.51 -12.07
N GLU A 301 14.88 -23.15 -12.28
CA GLU A 301 15.13 -23.95 -13.49
C GLU A 301 14.18 -25.17 -13.60
N VAL A 302 13.88 -25.81 -12.47
CA VAL A 302 12.91 -26.92 -12.44
C VAL A 302 11.51 -26.45 -12.81
N LYS A 303 11.05 -25.33 -12.23
CA LYS A 303 9.75 -24.73 -12.55
C LYS A 303 9.67 -24.26 -14.01
N ALA A 304 10.74 -23.64 -14.50
CA ALA A 304 10.80 -23.15 -15.88
C ALA A 304 10.67 -24.32 -16.87
N LYS A 305 11.37 -25.44 -16.65
CA LYS A 305 11.24 -26.62 -17.51
C LYS A 305 9.83 -27.20 -17.52
N ILE A 306 9.21 -27.37 -16.35
CA ILE A 306 7.84 -27.90 -16.26
C ILE A 306 6.88 -27.05 -17.11
N LYS A 307 6.96 -25.72 -16.97
CA LYS A 307 6.16 -24.81 -17.78
C LYS A 307 6.47 -24.90 -19.27
N VAL A 308 7.75 -24.94 -19.64
CA VAL A 308 8.18 -25.08 -21.03
C VAL A 308 7.63 -26.39 -21.63
N ASP A 309 7.70 -27.50 -20.92
CA ASP A 309 7.16 -28.80 -21.37
C ASP A 309 5.62 -28.76 -21.53
N GLU A 310 4.91 -28.00 -20.68
CA GLU A 310 3.46 -27.78 -20.78
C GLU A 310 3.07 -26.83 -21.93
N ASP A 311 3.80 -25.73 -22.10
CA ASP A 311 3.51 -24.68 -23.10
C ASP A 311 3.99 -25.08 -24.50
N GLN A 312 5.00 -25.93 -24.64
CA GLN A 312 5.56 -26.35 -25.92
C GLN A 312 4.51 -26.89 -26.92
N PRO A 313 3.64 -27.88 -26.55
CA PRO A 313 2.60 -28.35 -27.47
C PRO A 313 1.56 -27.27 -27.78
N LEU A 314 1.19 -26.44 -26.79
CA LEU A 314 0.21 -25.38 -26.97
C LEU A 314 0.69 -24.33 -27.97
N VAL A 315 1.92 -23.84 -27.81
CA VAL A 315 2.51 -22.86 -28.73
C VAL A 315 2.68 -23.44 -30.13
N THR A 316 3.00 -24.73 -30.24
CA THR A 316 3.05 -25.41 -31.54
C THR A 316 1.70 -25.37 -32.24
N ASP A 317 0.63 -25.78 -31.55
CA ASP A 317 -0.71 -25.80 -32.10
C ASP A 317 -1.18 -24.38 -32.45
N GLU A 318 -0.95 -23.39 -31.58
CA GLU A 318 -1.30 -21.98 -31.81
C GLU A 318 -0.55 -21.39 -33.03
N LEU A 319 0.74 -21.70 -33.21
CA LEU A 319 1.51 -21.29 -34.40
C LEU A 319 0.92 -21.90 -35.67
N PHE A 320 0.55 -23.19 -35.64
CA PHE A 320 -0.10 -23.85 -36.78
C PHE A 320 -1.47 -23.24 -37.08
N HIS A 321 -2.25 -22.92 -36.04
CA HIS A 321 -3.54 -22.24 -36.19
C HIS A 321 -3.38 -20.85 -36.80
N ALA A 322 -2.51 -19.99 -36.25
CA ALA A 322 -2.25 -18.65 -36.76
C ALA A 322 -1.81 -18.66 -38.23
N ARG A 323 -0.94 -19.62 -38.60
CA ARG A 323 -0.48 -19.79 -39.99
C ARG A 323 -1.60 -20.22 -40.94
N ASN A 324 -2.44 -21.17 -40.52
CA ASN A 324 -3.57 -21.65 -41.33
C ASN A 324 -4.66 -20.58 -41.47
N SER A 325 -4.96 -19.85 -40.39
CA SER A 325 -5.90 -18.72 -40.39
C SER A 325 -5.42 -17.62 -41.34
N ASN A 326 -4.14 -17.22 -41.25
CA ASN A 326 -3.55 -16.25 -42.18
C ASN A 326 -3.67 -16.69 -43.65
N TYR A 327 -3.35 -17.95 -43.95
CA TYR A 327 -3.47 -18.50 -45.31
C TYR A 327 -4.92 -18.45 -45.82
N THR A 328 -5.88 -18.78 -44.96
CA THR A 328 -7.31 -18.75 -45.27
C THR A 328 -7.77 -17.33 -45.55
N LEU A 329 -7.47 -16.38 -44.65
CA LEU A 329 -7.79 -14.96 -44.81
C LEU A 329 -7.20 -14.36 -46.09
N ARG A 330 -5.94 -14.68 -46.39
CA ARG A 330 -5.30 -14.22 -47.64
C ARG A 330 -6.04 -14.74 -48.87
N THR A 331 -6.48 -15.99 -48.84
CA THR A 331 -7.24 -16.60 -49.94
C THR A 331 -8.63 -15.97 -50.07
N GLU A 332 -9.32 -15.74 -48.95
CA GLU A 332 -10.62 -15.09 -48.91
C GLU A 332 -10.54 -13.65 -49.41
N ILE A 333 -9.57 -12.86 -48.95
CA ILE A 333 -9.35 -11.49 -49.44
C ILE A 333 -9.06 -11.48 -50.93
N HIS A 334 -8.23 -12.40 -51.44
CA HIS A 334 -7.96 -12.47 -52.87
C HIS A 334 -9.25 -12.70 -53.67
N TYR A 335 -10.16 -13.55 -53.18
CA TYR A 335 -11.44 -13.79 -53.84
C TYR A 335 -12.41 -12.59 -53.70
N LEU A 336 -12.44 -11.97 -52.52
CA LEU A 336 -13.32 -10.85 -52.23
C LEU A 336 -12.87 -9.53 -52.85
N LYS A 337 -11.57 -9.35 -53.13
CA LYS A 337 -11.01 -8.13 -53.74
C LYS A 337 -11.61 -7.78 -55.10
N ASP A 338 -12.01 -8.80 -55.86
CA ASP A 338 -12.68 -8.61 -57.16
C ASP A 338 -14.17 -8.23 -57.01
N GLN A 339 -14.76 -8.56 -55.85
CA GLN A 339 -16.19 -8.39 -55.59
C GLN A 339 -16.49 -7.14 -54.77
N TYR A 340 -15.63 -6.83 -53.79
CA TYR A 340 -15.80 -5.80 -52.77
C TYR A 340 -14.57 -4.91 -52.69
N TYR A 341 -14.78 -3.65 -52.31
CA TYR A 341 -13.69 -2.73 -52.02
C TYR A 341 -13.17 -3.02 -50.61
N ILE A 342 -12.01 -3.66 -50.53
CA ILE A 342 -11.30 -3.94 -49.27
C ILE A 342 -10.27 -2.85 -49.06
N ASN A 343 -10.12 -2.38 -47.82
CA ASN A 343 -9.11 -1.38 -47.49
C ASN A 343 -7.71 -1.95 -47.70
N ASP A 344 -6.83 -1.18 -48.34
CA ASP A 344 -5.42 -1.59 -48.56
C ASP A 344 -4.68 -1.83 -47.23
N THR A 345 -5.12 -1.19 -46.14
CA THR A 345 -4.61 -1.40 -44.77
C THR A 345 -4.74 -2.86 -44.32
N ASP A 346 -5.89 -3.49 -44.54
CA ASP A 346 -6.16 -4.86 -44.08
C ASP A 346 -5.30 -5.87 -44.86
N ILE A 347 -5.08 -5.59 -46.15
CA ILE A 347 -4.19 -6.38 -47.03
C ILE A 347 -2.73 -6.28 -46.55
N HIS A 348 -2.28 -5.08 -46.19
CA HIS A 348 -0.94 -4.87 -45.65
C HIS A 348 -0.75 -5.53 -44.28
N SER A 349 -1.75 -5.50 -43.40
CA SER A 349 -1.71 -6.18 -42.11
C SER A 349 -1.53 -7.70 -42.25
N ILE A 350 -2.23 -8.34 -43.19
CA ILE A 350 -2.09 -9.79 -43.40
C ILE A 350 -0.70 -10.18 -43.93
N GLN A 351 -0.12 -9.38 -44.84
CA GLN A 351 1.25 -9.59 -45.30
C GLN A 351 2.27 -9.40 -44.17
N LYS A 352 2.02 -8.43 -43.29
CA LYS A 352 2.83 -8.21 -42.09
C LYS A 352 2.75 -9.43 -41.15
N PHE A 353 1.55 -9.94 -40.87
CA PHE A 353 1.37 -11.13 -40.04
C PHE A 353 2.03 -12.37 -40.65
N GLU A 354 2.04 -12.53 -41.98
CA GLU A 354 2.74 -13.64 -42.62
C GLU A 354 4.25 -13.61 -42.29
N HIS A 355 4.89 -12.45 -42.42
CA HIS A 355 6.29 -12.29 -42.07
C HIS A 355 6.57 -12.43 -40.57
N GLU A 356 5.68 -11.93 -39.71
CA GLU A 356 5.81 -12.08 -38.26
C GLU A 356 5.64 -13.54 -37.83
N ILE A 357 4.66 -14.27 -38.37
CA ILE A 357 4.48 -15.70 -38.12
C ILE A 357 5.68 -16.51 -38.62
N GLU A 358 6.21 -16.22 -39.81
CA GLU A 358 7.43 -16.88 -40.31
C GLU A 358 8.62 -16.64 -39.38
N SER A 359 8.83 -15.40 -38.93
CA SER A 359 9.88 -15.07 -37.97
C SER A 359 9.68 -15.79 -36.63
N LEU A 360 8.44 -15.94 -36.15
CA LEU A 360 8.13 -16.65 -34.91
C LEU A 360 8.40 -18.15 -35.03
N VAL A 361 8.09 -18.75 -36.19
CA VAL A 361 8.40 -20.16 -36.48
C VAL A 361 9.91 -20.38 -36.51
N ASP A 362 10.69 -19.51 -37.15
CA ASP A 362 12.15 -19.62 -37.19
C ASP A 362 12.76 -19.55 -35.77
N ILE A 363 12.28 -18.62 -34.93
CA ILE A 363 12.72 -18.50 -33.53
C ILE A 363 12.33 -19.75 -32.73
N TYR A 364 11.12 -20.27 -32.94
CA TYR A 364 10.65 -21.49 -32.28
C TYR A 364 11.50 -22.71 -32.68
N ASP A 365 11.83 -22.86 -33.96
CA ASP A 365 12.70 -23.95 -34.45
C ASP A 365 14.12 -23.84 -33.87
N GLU A 366 14.64 -22.62 -33.69
CA GLU A 366 15.90 -22.37 -32.98
C GLU A 366 15.82 -22.86 -31.52
N ILE A 367 14.74 -22.52 -30.80
CA ILE A 367 14.50 -22.94 -29.41
C ILE A 367 14.42 -24.47 -29.31
N VAL A 368 13.65 -25.12 -30.18
CA VAL A 368 13.54 -26.59 -30.20
C VAL A 368 14.90 -27.24 -30.47
N THR A 369 15.69 -26.66 -31.38
CA THR A 369 17.04 -27.12 -31.67
C THR A 369 17.96 -26.93 -30.46
N GLU A 370 17.86 -25.81 -29.74
CA GLU A 370 18.64 -25.52 -28.54
C GLU A 370 18.29 -26.49 -27.40
N MET A 371 17.00 -26.74 -27.17
CA MET A 371 16.50 -27.74 -26.21
C MET A 371 17.02 -29.15 -26.53
N SER A 372 17.04 -29.53 -27.81
CA SER A 372 17.53 -30.85 -28.24
C SER A 372 19.03 -31.07 -27.98
N ARG A 373 19.82 -29.99 -27.89
CA ARG A 373 21.26 -30.04 -27.61
C ARG A 373 21.58 -30.15 -26.11
N ALA A 374 20.56 -30.19 -25.25
CA ALA A 374 20.67 -30.35 -23.78
C ALA A 374 21.56 -29.30 -23.08
N ASN A 375 21.78 -28.15 -23.70
CA ASN A 375 22.58 -27.02 -23.19
C ASN A 375 21.75 -25.73 -23.05
N ALA A 376 20.42 -25.85 -23.07
CA ALA A 376 19.52 -24.70 -23.03
C ALA A 376 19.24 -24.29 -21.57
N ARG A 377 19.25 -22.99 -21.29
CA ARG A 377 18.79 -22.45 -20.01
C ARG A 377 17.28 -22.37 -20.04
N TYR A 378 16.59 -23.15 -19.21
CA TYR A 378 15.13 -23.27 -19.29
C TYR A 378 14.44 -21.98 -18.85
N SER A 379 15.03 -21.21 -17.94
CA SER A 379 14.53 -19.87 -17.58
C SER A 379 14.53 -18.88 -18.76
N GLU A 380 15.56 -18.91 -19.61
CA GLU A 380 15.61 -18.06 -20.81
C GLU A 380 14.64 -18.55 -21.88
N VAL A 381 14.55 -19.88 -22.04
CA VAL A 381 13.61 -20.52 -22.97
C VAL A 381 12.16 -20.21 -22.57
N GLU A 382 11.79 -20.26 -21.30
CA GLU A 382 10.46 -19.88 -20.80
C GLU A 382 10.10 -18.45 -21.23
N ASN A 383 11.02 -17.49 -21.01
CA ASN A 383 10.79 -16.10 -21.38
C ASN A 383 10.59 -15.93 -22.89
N ARG A 384 11.38 -16.65 -23.71
CA ARG A 384 11.23 -16.61 -25.17
C ARG A 384 9.93 -17.25 -25.63
N ILE A 385 9.53 -18.39 -25.06
CA ILE A 385 8.25 -19.07 -25.37
C ILE A 385 7.06 -18.20 -24.96
N SER A 386 7.14 -17.57 -23.78
CA SER A 386 6.10 -16.65 -23.32
C SER A 386 5.95 -15.44 -24.24
N HIS A 387 7.07 -14.88 -24.74
CA HIS A 387 7.04 -13.79 -25.71
C HIS A 387 6.40 -14.22 -27.03
N ILE A 388 6.75 -15.42 -27.53
CA ILE A 388 6.12 -16.00 -28.73
C ILE A 388 4.60 -16.13 -28.52
N LYS A 389 4.18 -16.67 -27.38
CA LYS A 389 2.76 -16.83 -27.02
C LYS A 389 1.99 -15.51 -27.02
N GLU A 390 2.54 -14.48 -26.38
CA GLU A 390 1.91 -13.15 -26.33
C GLU A 390 1.75 -12.55 -27.74
N GLN A 391 2.77 -12.69 -28.59
CA GLN A 391 2.70 -12.22 -29.98
C GLN A 391 1.70 -13.01 -30.82
N ILE A 392 1.62 -14.34 -30.64
CA ILE A 392 0.65 -15.17 -31.37
C ILE A 392 -0.78 -14.81 -30.96
N ILE A 393 -1.06 -14.61 -29.68
CA ILE A 393 -2.38 -14.22 -29.20
C ILE A 393 -2.80 -12.89 -29.84
N GLY A 394 -1.91 -11.89 -29.84
CA GLY A 394 -2.18 -10.61 -30.49
C GLY A 394 -2.45 -10.75 -32.00
N ILE A 395 -1.67 -11.58 -32.70
CA ILE A 395 -1.88 -11.85 -34.13
C ILE A 395 -3.21 -12.58 -34.36
N ASN A 396 -3.58 -13.55 -33.53
CA ASN A 396 -4.83 -14.30 -33.65
C ASN A 396 -6.05 -13.40 -33.42
N ASP A 397 -6.01 -12.54 -32.40
CA ASP A 397 -7.10 -11.59 -32.12
C ASP A 397 -7.29 -10.59 -33.29
N GLU A 398 -6.19 -10.06 -33.84
CA GLU A 398 -6.26 -9.17 -35.00
C GLU A 398 -6.74 -9.90 -36.28
N GLN A 399 -6.34 -11.17 -36.46
CA GLN A 399 -6.85 -12.00 -37.55
C GLN A 399 -8.35 -12.29 -37.43
N GLU A 400 -8.84 -12.57 -36.22
CA GLU A 400 -10.27 -12.78 -35.96
C GLU A 400 -11.08 -11.51 -36.25
N GLN A 401 -10.58 -10.33 -35.85
CA GLN A 401 -11.23 -9.05 -36.19
C GLN A 401 -11.32 -8.82 -37.70
N ILE A 402 -10.26 -9.14 -38.45
CA ILE A 402 -10.30 -9.03 -39.91
C ILE A 402 -11.28 -10.05 -40.49
N GLN A 403 -11.32 -11.27 -39.94
CA GLN A 403 -12.27 -12.29 -40.36
C GLN A 403 -13.72 -11.83 -40.15
N GLU A 404 -14.05 -11.30 -38.97
CA GLU A 404 -15.36 -10.75 -38.63
C GLU A 404 -15.73 -9.61 -39.59
N HIS A 405 -14.81 -8.67 -39.83
CA HIS A 405 -15.02 -7.59 -40.78
C HIS A 405 -15.31 -8.08 -42.22
N LEU A 406 -14.65 -9.15 -42.67
CA LEU A 406 -14.92 -9.75 -44.00
C LEU A 406 -16.30 -10.44 -44.06
N VAL A 407 -16.76 -11.04 -42.96
CA VAL A 407 -18.11 -11.62 -42.86
C VAL A 407 -19.15 -10.49 -42.84
N ASP A 408 -18.95 -9.46 -42.03
CA ASP A 408 -19.82 -8.30 -41.94
C ASP A 408 -19.98 -7.61 -43.29
N LEU A 409 -18.91 -7.46 -44.08
CA LEU A 409 -19.00 -6.90 -45.43
C LEU A 409 -19.95 -7.68 -46.35
N ARG A 410 -20.05 -9.00 -46.18
CA ARG A 410 -20.95 -9.85 -46.97
C ARG A 410 -22.39 -9.71 -46.49
N ASP A 411 -22.58 -9.76 -45.17
CA ASP A 411 -23.90 -9.67 -44.55
C ASP A 411 -24.51 -8.28 -44.76
N ASP A 412 -23.72 -7.21 -44.61
CA ASP A 412 -24.13 -5.83 -44.88
C ASP A 412 -24.51 -5.63 -46.35
N ALA A 413 -23.81 -6.27 -47.28
CA ALA A 413 -24.12 -6.17 -48.70
C ALA A 413 -25.43 -6.89 -49.05
N GLU A 414 -25.74 -7.99 -48.38
CA GLU A 414 -27.01 -8.70 -48.55
C GLU A 414 -28.16 -7.94 -47.88
N GLU A 415 -27.97 -7.44 -46.65
CA GLU A 415 -28.94 -6.60 -45.95
C GLU A 415 -29.30 -5.35 -46.76
N ALA A 416 -28.29 -4.66 -47.32
CA ALA A 416 -28.52 -3.50 -48.18
C ALA A 416 -29.32 -3.86 -49.44
N ARG A 417 -29.15 -5.07 -49.99
CA ARG A 417 -29.92 -5.55 -51.15
C ARG A 417 -31.37 -5.86 -50.76
N GLU A 418 -31.58 -6.55 -49.64
CA GLU A 418 -32.92 -6.82 -49.12
C GLU A 418 -33.69 -5.53 -48.82
N ASN A 419 -33.04 -4.56 -48.18
CA ASN A 419 -33.61 -3.25 -47.89
C ASN A 419 -33.94 -2.48 -49.18
N ALA A 420 -33.12 -2.56 -50.23
CA ALA A 420 -33.44 -1.95 -51.51
C ALA A 420 -34.70 -2.57 -52.15
N TYR A 421 -34.86 -3.90 -52.10
CA TYR A 421 -36.07 -4.58 -52.58
C TYR A 421 -37.30 -4.22 -51.74
N TYR A 422 -37.14 -4.14 -50.42
CA TYR A 422 -38.20 -3.70 -49.52
C TYR A 422 -38.68 -2.28 -49.86
N ILE A 423 -37.74 -1.36 -50.08
CA ILE A 423 -38.05 0.02 -50.49
C ILE A 423 -38.83 0.02 -51.80
N GLN A 424 -38.42 -0.78 -52.78
CA GLN A 424 -39.09 -0.89 -54.07
C GLN A 424 -40.54 -1.36 -53.94
N ASP A 425 -40.79 -2.46 -53.21
CA ASP A 425 -42.13 -3.01 -53.03
C ASP A 425 -43.03 -2.06 -52.24
N LYS A 426 -42.53 -1.51 -51.13
CA LYS A 426 -43.29 -0.59 -50.27
C LYS A 426 -43.65 0.69 -51.01
N LYS A 427 -42.72 1.28 -51.77
CA LYS A 427 -42.99 2.45 -52.62
C LYS A 427 -44.14 2.19 -53.59
N GLU A 428 -44.14 1.04 -54.27
CA GLU A 428 -45.19 0.69 -55.22
C GLU A 428 -46.51 0.38 -54.51
N ASN A 429 -46.50 -0.23 -53.33
CA ASN A 429 -47.69 -0.44 -52.51
C ASN A 429 -48.34 0.88 -52.07
N ILE A 430 -47.55 1.83 -51.57
CA ILE A 430 -48.04 3.16 -51.18
C ILE A 430 -48.64 3.88 -52.39
N TYR A 431 -47.94 3.86 -53.53
CA TYR A 431 -48.43 4.49 -54.74
C TYR A 431 -49.73 3.85 -55.26
N ARG A 432 -49.81 2.51 -55.27
CA ARG A 432 -51.04 1.78 -55.62
C ARG A 432 -52.20 2.12 -54.69
N ARG A 433 -51.94 2.27 -53.38
CA ARG A 433 -52.96 2.69 -52.40
C ARG A 433 -53.46 4.11 -52.69
N LEU A 434 -52.56 5.05 -52.98
CA LEU A 434 -52.93 6.43 -53.34
C LEU A 434 -53.78 6.51 -54.61
N VAL A 435 -53.41 5.76 -55.66
CA VAL A 435 -54.15 5.74 -56.94
C VAL A 435 -55.44 4.92 -56.83
N GLY A 436 -55.48 3.92 -55.95
CA GLY A 436 -56.65 3.09 -55.71
C GLY A 436 -57.74 3.75 -54.85
N SER A 437 -57.39 4.80 -54.11
CA SER A 437 -58.36 5.64 -53.42
C SER A 437 -59.14 6.51 -54.42
N ASN A 438 -60.40 6.83 -54.13
CA ASN A 438 -61.31 7.59 -55.00
C ASN A 438 -60.94 9.09 -55.11
N LEU A 439 -59.66 9.41 -55.21
CA LEU A 439 -59.14 10.77 -55.32
C LEU A 439 -59.29 11.29 -56.76
N PRO A 440 -59.70 12.56 -56.95
CA PRO A 440 -59.78 13.17 -58.27
C PRO A 440 -58.44 13.18 -59.06
N ASP A 441 -57.34 13.57 -58.40
CA ASP A 441 -55.98 13.54 -58.97
C ASP A 441 -54.92 13.62 -57.85
N VAL A 442 -53.75 13.02 -58.04
CA VAL A 442 -52.67 12.99 -57.04
C VAL A 442 -51.86 14.29 -57.13
N PRO A 443 -51.55 14.99 -56.02
CA PRO A 443 -50.81 16.26 -56.08
C PRO A 443 -49.42 16.08 -56.71
N GLU A 444 -49.01 17.04 -57.54
CA GLU A 444 -47.74 17.03 -58.28
C GLU A 444 -46.51 16.78 -57.37
N ARG A 445 -46.54 17.30 -56.15
CA ARG A 445 -45.49 17.10 -55.14
C ARG A 445 -45.21 15.62 -54.84
N PHE A 446 -46.23 14.76 -54.83
CA PHE A 446 -46.05 13.32 -54.58
C PHE A 446 -45.49 12.57 -55.78
N VAL A 447 -45.82 13.04 -56.99
CA VAL A 447 -45.22 12.52 -58.22
C VAL A 447 -43.73 12.83 -58.27
N ILE A 448 -43.33 14.03 -57.82
CA ILE A 448 -41.93 14.41 -57.67
C ILE A 448 -41.23 13.53 -56.63
N LEU A 449 -41.79 13.38 -55.43
CA LEU A 449 -41.21 12.52 -54.39
C LEU A 449 -41.05 11.05 -54.84
N LYS A 450 -42.04 10.52 -55.57
CA LYS A 450 -41.94 9.18 -56.16
C LYS A 450 -40.80 9.10 -57.17
N ASN A 451 -40.70 10.09 -58.06
CA ASN A 451 -39.65 10.14 -59.08
C ASN A 451 -38.26 10.26 -58.45
N ASP A 452 -38.11 11.03 -57.38
CA ASP A 452 -36.86 11.15 -56.62
C ASP A 452 -36.45 9.79 -56.04
N LEU A 453 -37.39 9.07 -55.38
CA LEU A 453 -37.16 7.71 -54.90
C LEU A 453 -36.82 6.73 -56.03
N ASP A 454 -37.45 6.85 -57.20
CA ASP A 454 -37.15 6.02 -58.38
C ASP A 454 -35.76 6.32 -58.95
N ILE A 455 -35.32 7.57 -58.91
CA ILE A 455 -33.97 7.97 -59.32
C ILE A 455 -32.94 7.39 -58.33
N ASP A 456 -33.19 7.51 -57.03
CA ASP A 456 -32.27 7.02 -56.00
C ASP A 456 -32.18 5.49 -55.97
N LEU A 457 -33.30 4.77 -56.19
CA LEU A 457 -33.28 3.32 -56.33
C LEU A 457 -32.49 2.88 -57.57
N ARG A 458 -32.65 3.58 -58.71
CA ARG A 458 -31.84 3.32 -59.92
C ARG A 458 -30.36 3.59 -59.68
N ASN A 459 -30.04 4.65 -58.92
CA ASN A 459 -28.65 4.95 -58.54
C ASN A 459 -28.08 3.81 -57.68
N ILE A 460 -28.83 3.31 -56.71
CA ILE A 460 -28.46 2.17 -55.86
C ILE A 460 -28.20 0.91 -56.72
N GLU A 461 -29.06 0.58 -57.67
CA GLU A 461 -28.85 -0.53 -58.62
C GLU A 461 -27.58 -0.35 -59.48
N GLN A 462 -27.31 0.88 -59.91
CA GLN A 462 -26.06 1.21 -60.63
C GLN A 462 -24.83 1.05 -59.75
N TYR A 463 -24.92 1.30 -58.44
CA TYR A 463 -23.82 1.04 -57.52
C TYR A 463 -23.63 -0.47 -57.27
N PHE A 464 -24.71 -1.25 -57.16
CA PHE A 464 -24.64 -2.71 -57.04
C PHE A 464 -24.06 -3.42 -58.26
N SER A 465 -24.17 -2.82 -59.45
CA SER A 465 -23.63 -3.35 -60.70
C SER A 465 -22.16 -2.97 -60.94
N LYS A 466 -21.60 -2.02 -60.16
CA LYS A 466 -20.16 -1.73 -60.18
C LYS A 466 -19.39 -2.80 -59.39
N ARG A 467 -18.23 -3.16 -59.91
CA ARG A 467 -17.24 -4.03 -59.27
C ARG A 467 -15.88 -3.31 -59.28
N PRO A 468 -15.16 -3.22 -58.15
CA PRO A 468 -15.51 -3.71 -56.81
C PRO A 468 -16.63 -2.90 -56.13
N LEU A 469 -17.41 -3.55 -55.26
CA LEU A 469 -18.56 -2.97 -54.55
C LEU A 469 -18.11 -2.23 -53.28
N ASN A 470 -18.48 -0.96 -53.13
CA ASN A 470 -18.29 -0.24 -51.87
C ASN A 470 -19.56 -0.39 -51.00
N VAL A 471 -19.52 -1.36 -50.07
CA VAL A 471 -20.67 -1.73 -49.22
C VAL A 471 -21.09 -0.59 -48.31
N GLN A 472 -20.14 0.07 -47.64
CA GLN A 472 -20.44 1.17 -46.73
C GLN A 472 -21.20 2.31 -47.42
N TYR A 473 -20.70 2.72 -48.59
CA TYR A 473 -21.34 3.79 -49.37
C TYR A 473 -22.75 3.41 -49.81
N ILE A 474 -22.96 2.14 -50.18
CA ILE A 474 -24.29 1.64 -50.59
C ILE A 474 -25.23 1.56 -49.39
N LYS A 475 -24.77 1.06 -48.24
CA LYS A 475 -25.55 0.98 -47.00
C LYS A 475 -26.02 2.37 -46.58
N ASP A 476 -25.13 3.35 -46.58
CA ASP A 476 -25.47 4.76 -46.28
C ASP A 476 -26.52 5.31 -47.26
N LYS A 477 -26.38 5.00 -48.56
CA LYS A 477 -27.35 5.42 -49.57
C LYS A 477 -28.71 4.74 -49.44
N VAL A 478 -28.74 3.44 -49.18
CA VAL A 478 -29.98 2.67 -48.94
C VAL A 478 -30.67 3.20 -47.68
N ASN A 479 -29.93 3.46 -46.61
CA ASN A 479 -30.47 4.06 -45.38
C ASN A 479 -31.04 5.46 -45.62
N GLN A 480 -30.37 6.29 -46.42
CA GLN A 480 -30.91 7.60 -46.81
C GLN A 480 -32.23 7.45 -47.57
N THR A 481 -32.28 6.57 -48.58
CA THR A 481 -33.51 6.31 -49.35
C THR A 481 -34.62 5.70 -48.49
N MET A 482 -34.28 4.92 -47.47
CA MET A 482 -35.25 4.41 -46.49
C MET A 482 -35.89 5.54 -45.67
N ILE A 483 -35.11 6.54 -45.26
CA ILE A 483 -35.63 7.74 -44.57
C ILE A 483 -36.57 8.52 -45.49
N GLU A 484 -36.20 8.68 -46.76
CA GLU A 484 -37.02 9.35 -47.77
C GLU A 484 -38.31 8.57 -48.06
N LEU A 485 -38.26 7.24 -48.09
CA LEU A 485 -39.43 6.38 -48.21
C LEU A 485 -40.36 6.53 -47.00
N ASN A 486 -39.85 6.54 -45.77
CA ASN A 486 -40.66 6.72 -44.57
C ASN A 486 -41.35 8.08 -44.59
N LYS A 487 -40.66 9.13 -45.06
CA LYS A 487 -41.26 10.45 -45.27
C LYS A 487 -42.35 10.41 -46.35
N PHE A 488 -42.10 9.74 -47.47
CA PHE A 488 -43.09 9.56 -48.53
C PHE A 488 -44.32 8.81 -48.03
N GLU A 489 -44.13 7.76 -47.24
CA GLU A 489 -45.19 7.00 -46.58
C GLU A 489 -46.01 7.89 -45.64
N GLN A 490 -45.37 8.62 -44.73
CA GLN A 490 -46.06 9.53 -43.81
C GLN A 490 -46.85 10.61 -44.55
N GLU A 491 -46.23 11.30 -45.52
CA GLU A 491 -46.93 12.33 -46.29
C GLU A 491 -48.11 11.72 -47.09
N SER A 492 -47.98 10.48 -47.57
CA SER A 492 -49.04 9.78 -48.30
C SER A 492 -50.22 9.41 -47.38
N PHE A 493 -49.92 8.97 -46.16
CA PHE A 493 -50.94 8.71 -45.13
C PHE A 493 -51.67 9.99 -44.72
N GLU A 494 -50.93 11.07 -44.46
CA GLU A 494 -51.51 12.38 -44.13
C GLU A 494 -52.41 12.87 -45.26
N LEU A 495 -51.98 12.74 -46.51
CA LEU A 495 -52.78 13.12 -47.67
C LEU A 495 -54.08 12.34 -47.77
N LEU A 496 -54.00 11.01 -47.60
CA LEU A 496 -55.15 10.13 -47.68
C LEU A 496 -56.13 10.41 -46.52
N ARG A 497 -55.61 10.62 -45.30
CA ARG A 497 -56.39 11.07 -44.14
C ARG A 497 -57.07 12.40 -44.42
N ASP A 498 -56.34 13.41 -44.90
CA ASP A 498 -56.87 14.73 -45.20
C ASP A 498 -57.99 14.65 -46.25
N ALA A 499 -57.81 13.82 -47.27
CA ALA A 499 -58.79 13.65 -48.35
C ALA A 499 -60.04 12.90 -47.89
N GLU A 500 -59.90 11.78 -47.19
CA GLU A 500 -61.03 11.01 -46.64
C GLU A 500 -61.82 11.83 -45.62
N LEU A 501 -61.13 12.52 -44.72
CA LEU A 501 -61.76 13.38 -43.71
C LEU A 501 -62.50 14.55 -44.37
N THR A 502 -61.92 15.16 -45.41
CA THR A 502 -62.59 16.20 -46.20
C THR A 502 -63.86 15.67 -46.85
N GLU A 503 -63.84 14.46 -47.43
CA GLU A 503 -65.01 13.85 -48.04
C GLU A 503 -66.14 13.63 -47.02
N VAL A 504 -65.81 13.05 -45.86
CA VAL A 504 -66.78 12.83 -44.77
C VAL A 504 -67.34 14.17 -44.26
N MET A 505 -66.49 15.18 -44.10
CA MET A 505 -66.91 16.52 -43.65
C MET A 505 -67.79 17.22 -44.69
N ILE A 506 -67.52 17.09 -45.99
CA ILE A 506 -68.39 17.61 -47.06
C ILE A 506 -69.73 16.87 -47.06
N GLN A 507 -69.72 15.53 -46.93
CA GLN A 507 -70.94 14.72 -46.84
C GLN A 507 -71.81 15.12 -45.65
N TYR A 508 -71.20 15.32 -44.47
CA TYR A 508 -71.90 15.80 -43.28
C TYR A 508 -72.40 17.24 -43.47
N GLY A 509 -71.56 18.11 -44.02
CA GLY A 509 -71.86 19.51 -44.30
C GLY A 509 -73.01 19.73 -45.28
N ASN A 510 -73.28 18.77 -46.18
CA ASN A 510 -74.37 18.87 -47.16
C ASN A 510 -75.76 19.14 -46.54
N ARG A 511 -75.97 18.79 -45.26
CA ARG A 511 -77.22 19.09 -44.54
C ARG A 511 -77.44 20.59 -44.30
N PHE A 512 -76.38 21.39 -44.21
CA PHE A 512 -76.43 22.81 -43.89
C PHE A 512 -76.44 23.73 -45.12
N ARG A 513 -76.15 23.19 -46.32
CA ARG A 513 -76.05 23.97 -47.58
C ARG A 513 -77.34 24.68 -47.99
N ARG A 514 -78.50 24.24 -47.47
CA ARG A 514 -79.79 24.88 -47.75
C ARG A 514 -80.14 26.01 -46.78
N ASP A 515 -79.60 25.95 -45.57
CA ASP A 515 -79.99 26.82 -44.46
C ASP A 515 -79.03 28.01 -44.29
N ASP A 516 -77.76 27.86 -44.69
CA ASP A 516 -76.74 28.90 -44.62
C ASP A 516 -76.05 29.12 -45.98
N HIS A 517 -76.18 30.34 -46.52
CA HIS A 517 -75.61 30.72 -47.81
C HIS A 517 -74.09 30.93 -47.75
N ASP A 518 -73.57 31.39 -46.61
CA ASP A 518 -72.13 31.60 -46.41
C ASP A 518 -71.42 30.24 -46.30
N PHE A 519 -72.06 29.26 -45.65
CA PHE A 519 -71.58 27.88 -45.62
C PHE A 519 -71.55 27.23 -47.01
N ASP A 520 -72.58 27.41 -47.84
CA ASP A 520 -72.59 26.85 -49.20
C ASP A 520 -71.48 27.45 -50.09
N ALA A 521 -71.14 28.73 -49.89
CA ALA A 521 -70.02 29.37 -50.58
C ALA A 521 -68.66 28.76 -50.17
N GLU A 522 -68.41 28.61 -48.87
CA GLU A 522 -67.16 28.00 -48.36
C GLU A 522 -67.06 26.50 -48.72
N ALA A 523 -68.18 25.77 -48.70
CA ALA A 523 -68.24 24.36 -49.11
C ALA A 523 -67.94 24.17 -50.61
N ARG A 524 -68.46 25.05 -51.48
CA ARG A 524 -68.11 25.02 -52.93
C ARG A 524 -66.64 25.37 -53.16
N GLU A 525 -66.08 26.29 -52.37
CA GLU A 525 -64.66 26.60 -52.44
C GLU A 525 -63.79 25.42 -51.99
N ALA A 526 -64.17 24.72 -50.93
CA ALA A 526 -63.54 23.47 -50.51
C ALA A 526 -63.63 22.40 -51.62
N GLU A 527 -64.82 22.13 -52.19
CA GLU A 527 -64.99 21.19 -53.30
C GLU A 527 -64.11 21.52 -54.51
N ARG A 528 -63.97 22.81 -54.85
CA ARG A 528 -63.06 23.25 -55.91
C ARG A 528 -61.59 22.95 -55.56
N MET A 529 -61.16 23.27 -54.32
CA MET A 529 -59.80 22.98 -53.87
C MET A 529 -59.53 21.47 -53.80
N PHE A 530 -60.53 20.66 -53.48
CA PHE A 530 -60.48 19.19 -53.51
C PHE A 530 -60.30 18.66 -54.93
N GLN A 531 -61.00 19.24 -55.92
CA GLN A 531 -60.84 18.92 -57.34
C GLN A 531 -59.49 19.38 -57.91
N GLU A 532 -58.91 20.46 -57.39
CA GLU A 532 -57.56 20.94 -57.73
C GLU A 532 -56.44 20.21 -56.95
N SER A 533 -56.74 19.07 -56.30
CA SER A 533 -55.80 18.24 -55.52
C SER A 533 -55.13 18.95 -54.34
N ARG A 534 -55.77 19.98 -53.78
CA ARG A 534 -55.30 20.73 -52.59
C ARG A 534 -56.04 20.29 -51.34
N TYR A 535 -55.95 19.00 -51.02
CA TYR A 535 -56.70 18.33 -49.94
C TYR A 535 -56.56 19.00 -48.57
N LYS A 536 -55.34 19.32 -48.14
CA LYS A 536 -55.11 20.01 -46.86
C LYS A 536 -55.83 21.36 -46.74
N ARG A 537 -55.80 22.17 -47.81
CA ARG A 537 -56.53 23.46 -47.84
C ARG A 537 -58.04 23.25 -47.90
N SER A 538 -58.49 22.24 -48.65
CA SER A 538 -59.90 21.87 -48.69
C SER A 538 -60.42 21.48 -47.31
N LEU A 539 -59.63 20.70 -46.55
CA LEU A 539 -59.93 20.29 -45.19
C LEU A 539 -60.03 21.50 -44.26
N GLU A 540 -59.04 22.40 -44.29
CA GLU A 540 -59.03 23.61 -43.46
C GLU A 540 -60.25 24.50 -43.70
N ILE A 541 -60.66 24.66 -44.98
CA ILE A 541 -61.82 25.47 -45.36
C ILE A 541 -63.12 24.81 -44.87
N ILE A 542 -63.32 23.51 -45.12
CA ILE A 542 -64.55 22.83 -44.68
C ILE A 542 -64.63 22.71 -43.15
N LYS A 543 -63.49 22.49 -42.48
CA LYS A 543 -63.39 22.47 -41.01
C LYS A 543 -63.76 23.84 -40.43
N SER A 544 -63.22 24.93 -40.98
CA SER A 544 -63.57 26.27 -40.53
C SER A 544 -65.04 26.63 -40.81
N ALA A 545 -65.60 26.16 -41.92
CA ALA A 545 -67.01 26.38 -42.27
C ALA A 545 -67.93 25.63 -41.30
N LEU A 546 -67.61 24.37 -40.98
CA LEU A 546 -68.39 23.55 -40.05
C LEU A 546 -68.35 24.09 -38.62
N GLU A 547 -67.19 24.56 -38.14
CA GLU A 547 -67.05 25.15 -36.81
C GLU A 547 -67.84 26.46 -36.63
N LYS A 548 -68.07 27.23 -37.71
CA LYS A 548 -68.91 28.44 -37.69
C LYS A 548 -70.41 28.11 -37.54
N VAL A 549 -70.86 27.02 -38.17
CA VAL A 549 -72.27 26.60 -38.17
C VAL A 549 -72.61 25.80 -36.92
N GLU A 550 -71.73 24.88 -36.52
CA GLU A 550 -71.87 24.07 -35.31
C GLU A 550 -70.49 23.93 -34.60
N PRO A 551 -70.22 24.72 -33.55
CA PRO A 551 -68.94 24.66 -32.86
C PRO A 551 -68.72 23.30 -32.17
N GLY A 552 -67.58 22.67 -32.44
CA GLY A 552 -67.19 21.34 -31.94
C GLY A 552 -67.70 20.16 -32.77
N ALA A 553 -68.33 20.39 -33.93
CA ALA A 553 -68.74 19.32 -34.83
C ALA A 553 -67.57 18.78 -35.67
N ALA A 554 -66.63 19.64 -36.08
CA ALA A 554 -65.50 19.20 -36.89
C ALA A 554 -64.51 18.38 -36.07
N ASP A 555 -64.25 18.79 -34.82
CA ASP A 555 -63.39 18.05 -33.90
C ASP A 555 -64.01 16.69 -33.48
N LYS A 556 -65.34 16.57 -33.42
CA LYS A 556 -66.00 15.27 -33.17
C LYS A 556 -65.83 14.29 -34.34
N ILE A 557 -65.97 14.78 -35.57
CA ILE A 557 -65.79 13.96 -36.79
C ILE A 557 -64.33 13.53 -36.94
N GLU A 558 -63.39 14.42 -36.62
CA GLU A 558 -61.96 14.10 -36.61
C GLU A 558 -61.62 13.03 -35.56
N ASN A 559 -62.11 13.18 -34.31
CA ASN A 559 -61.90 12.17 -33.28
C ASN A 559 -62.59 10.82 -33.61
N GLU A 560 -63.79 10.82 -34.20
CA GLU A 560 -64.48 9.58 -34.61
C GLU A 560 -63.80 8.88 -35.79
N TYR A 561 -63.09 9.62 -36.64
CA TYR A 561 -62.26 9.07 -37.72
C TYR A 561 -60.93 8.53 -37.18
N ASP A 562 -60.28 9.24 -36.25
CA ASP A 562 -59.00 8.82 -35.65
C ASP A 562 -59.15 7.64 -34.66
N ASP A 563 -60.33 7.44 -34.06
CA ASP A 563 -60.66 6.29 -33.19
C ASP A 563 -61.01 4.99 -33.97
N LYS A 564 -61.21 5.07 -35.30
CA LYS A 564 -61.48 3.93 -36.20
C LYS A 564 -60.22 3.40 -36.86
#